data_AF-A0A453CMC2-F1
#
_entry.id   AF-A0A453CMC2-F1
#
_cell.length_a   1.000
_cell.length_b   1.000
_cell.length_c   1.000
_cell.angle_alpha   90.00
_cell.angle_beta   90.00
_cell.angle_gamma   90.00
#
_symmetry.space_group_name_H-M   'P 1'
#
loop_
_entity.id
_entity.type
_entity.pdbx_description
1 polymer ?
#
loop_
_entity_poly.entity_id
_entity_poly.type
_entity_poly.pdbx_seq_one_letter_code
_entity_poly.pdbx_strand_id
1 'polypeptide(L)'
;LSDSDRVKIKKALRGVKVEVTHRGNMRRKYRISGLTSQATRELSFPVDDRGTVKTVVQYFLETYGFNIQHTTLPCLQVGNQQRPNYLPMEVCKIVEGQRYSKRLNEKQITALLKVTCQRPQEREKDILQTVHHNAYYEDPYAQEFGIKIDERLASVEARVLPPPRLKYHDSGREKDVLPRIGQWNMMNKRKW
;
A
#
# COMPACT_ATOMS: atom_id res chain seq x y z
N LEU A 1 -21.48 1.01 15.55
CA LEU A 1 -20.01 1.17 15.50
C LEU A 1 -19.57 1.88 16.79
N SER A 2 -18.62 1.34 17.56
CA SER A 2 -18.13 2.06 18.74
C SER A 2 -17.36 3.32 18.34
N ASP A 3 -17.27 4.31 19.22
CA ASP A 3 -16.49 5.52 18.93
C ASP A 3 -14.99 5.23 18.72
N SER A 4 -14.45 4.26 19.47
CA SER A 4 -13.06 3.80 19.30
C SER A 4 -12.83 3.25 17.89
N ASP A 5 -13.76 2.43 17.38
CA ASP A 5 -13.65 1.87 16.03
C ASP A 5 -13.81 2.95 14.96
N ARG A 6 -14.74 3.89 15.16
CA ARG A 6 -14.93 5.04 14.27
C ARG A 6 -13.65 5.87 14.14
N VAL A 7 -12.95 6.13 15.23
CA VAL A 7 -11.66 6.87 15.22
C VAL A 7 -10.58 6.08 14.47
N LYS A 8 -10.50 4.75 14.68
CA LYS A 8 -9.55 3.88 13.96
C LYS A 8 -9.83 3.89 12.46
N ILE A 9 -11.08 3.71 12.04
CA ILE A 9 -11.49 3.70 10.63
C ILE A 9 -11.26 5.07 10.00
N LYS A 10 -11.61 6.17 10.69
CA LYS A 10 -11.33 7.55 10.22
C LYS A 10 -9.85 7.74 9.95
N LYS A 11 -8.97 7.30 10.87
CA LYS A 11 -7.51 7.35 10.68
C LYS A 11 -7.08 6.48 9.51
N ALA A 12 -7.63 5.28 9.34
CA ALA A 12 -7.28 4.36 8.25
C ALA A 12 -7.69 4.88 6.86
N LEU A 13 -8.90 5.44 6.73
CA LEU A 13 -9.46 5.89 5.45
C LEU A 13 -9.04 7.31 5.05
N ARG A 14 -8.62 8.16 5.99
CA ARG A 14 -8.17 9.53 5.67
C ARG A 14 -7.09 9.51 4.60
N GLY A 15 -7.33 10.25 3.51
CA GLY A 15 -6.45 10.37 2.36
C GLY A 15 -6.64 9.32 1.26
N VAL A 16 -7.41 8.25 1.50
CA VAL A 16 -7.73 7.24 0.48
C VAL A 16 -8.65 7.85 -0.57
N LYS A 17 -8.40 7.56 -1.85
CA LYS A 17 -9.30 7.93 -2.96
C LYS A 17 -10.35 6.84 -3.15
N VAL A 18 -11.60 7.26 -3.31
CA VAL A 18 -12.73 6.39 -3.62
C VAL A 18 -13.43 6.88 -4.89
N GLU A 19 -14.00 5.97 -5.66
CA GLU A 19 -14.91 6.26 -6.76
C GLU A 19 -16.35 5.97 -6.35
N VAL A 20 -17.29 6.77 -6.85
CA VAL A 20 -18.72 6.58 -6.59
C VAL A 20 -19.36 5.64 -7.59
N THR A 21 -20.31 4.82 -7.13
CA THR A 21 -21.00 3.80 -7.95
C THR A 21 -22.48 4.11 -8.21
N HIS A 22 -23.07 5.05 -7.47
CA HIS A 22 -24.52 5.37 -7.54
C HIS A 22 -24.94 6.23 -8.74
N ARG A 23 -24.01 6.68 -9.59
CA ARG A 23 -24.27 7.62 -10.71
C ARG A 23 -24.22 6.95 -12.08
N GLY A 24 -24.56 5.66 -12.16
CA GLY A 24 -24.47 4.88 -13.38
C GLY A 24 -23.04 4.85 -13.94
N ASN A 25 -22.85 5.34 -15.16
CA ASN A 25 -21.54 5.33 -15.84
C ASN A 25 -20.54 6.37 -15.31
N MET A 26 -21.00 7.37 -14.55
CA MET A 26 -20.14 8.45 -14.07
C MET A 26 -19.39 8.07 -12.79
N ARG A 27 -18.15 7.59 -12.93
CA ARG A 27 -17.28 7.19 -11.81
C ARG A 27 -16.41 8.32 -11.29
N ARG A 28 -17.03 9.31 -10.65
CA ARG A 28 -16.29 10.43 -10.07
C ARG A 28 -15.44 9.97 -8.87
N LYS A 29 -14.19 10.43 -8.84
CA LYS A 29 -13.23 10.11 -7.79
C LYS A 29 -13.16 11.22 -6.74
N TYR A 30 -13.10 10.83 -5.47
CA TYR A 30 -13.01 11.73 -4.32
C TYR A 30 -11.92 11.27 -3.36
N ARG A 31 -11.30 12.21 -2.65
CA ARG A 31 -10.37 11.92 -1.56
C ARG A 31 -11.10 12.05 -0.23
N ILE A 32 -11.02 11.02 0.60
CA ILE A 32 -11.65 11.00 1.93
C ILE A 32 -10.92 11.99 2.85
N SER A 33 -11.66 12.96 3.37
CA SER A 33 -11.19 13.91 4.39
C SER A 33 -11.50 13.42 5.81
N GLY A 34 -12.60 12.69 6.00
CA GLY A 34 -13.02 12.18 7.29
C GLY A 34 -14.21 11.23 7.24
N LEU A 35 -14.76 10.96 8.43
CA LEU A 35 -16.01 10.24 8.65
C LEU A 35 -16.93 11.10 9.51
N THR A 36 -18.24 10.99 9.27
CA THR A 36 -19.25 11.65 10.08
C THR A 36 -19.29 11.05 11.50
N SER A 37 -19.72 11.85 12.47
CA SER A 37 -20.01 11.38 13.84
C SER A 37 -21.36 10.65 13.89
N GLN A 38 -22.36 11.18 13.17
CA GLN A 38 -23.71 10.64 13.10
C GLN A 38 -23.81 9.48 12.09
N ALA A 39 -24.81 8.62 12.32
CA ALA A 39 -25.22 7.57 11.40
C ALA A 39 -25.89 8.15 10.14
N THR A 40 -25.82 7.43 9.03
CA THR A 40 -26.37 7.86 7.72
C THR A 40 -27.87 8.19 7.80
N ARG A 41 -28.66 7.45 8.60
CA ARG A 41 -30.10 7.73 8.80
C ARG A 41 -30.41 9.08 9.45
N GLU A 42 -29.53 9.56 10.32
CA GLU A 42 -29.71 10.79 11.11
C GLU A 42 -29.01 11.99 10.46
N LEU A 43 -28.12 11.73 9.49
CA LEU A 43 -27.31 12.75 8.87
C LEU A 43 -28.14 13.54 7.86
N SER A 44 -28.33 14.82 8.15
CA SER A 44 -28.97 15.79 7.26
C SER A 44 -27.96 16.79 6.70
N PHE A 45 -28.28 17.34 5.53
CA PHE A 45 -27.46 18.34 4.88
C PHE A 45 -28.33 19.29 4.03
N PRO A 46 -27.88 20.54 3.82
CA PRO A 46 -28.55 21.47 2.93
C PRO A 46 -28.32 21.02 1.47
N VAL A 47 -29.41 20.74 0.75
CA VAL A 47 -29.38 20.28 -0.64
C VAL A 47 -29.19 21.45 -1.61
N ASP A 48 -29.70 22.62 -1.26
CA ASP A 48 -29.65 23.84 -2.06
C ASP A 48 -29.33 25.07 -1.19
N ASP A 49 -29.04 26.20 -1.85
CA ASP A 49 -28.81 27.49 -1.19
C ASP A 49 -30.13 28.11 -0.67
N ARG A 50 -31.29 27.49 -0.95
CA ARG A 50 -32.62 27.93 -0.48
C ARG A 50 -32.96 27.37 0.91
N GLY A 51 -32.08 26.55 1.49
CA GLY A 51 -32.22 26.01 2.83
C GLY A 51 -33.01 24.70 2.90
N THR A 52 -33.27 24.03 1.77
CA THR A 52 -33.92 22.72 1.77
C THR A 52 -32.99 21.70 2.42
N VAL A 53 -33.36 21.22 3.61
CA VAL A 53 -32.61 20.18 4.32
C VAL A 53 -33.22 18.82 4.02
N LYS A 54 -32.39 17.86 3.60
CA LYS A 54 -32.79 16.46 3.47
C LYS A 54 -31.82 15.57 4.23
N THR A 55 -32.31 14.40 4.65
CA THR A 55 -31.42 13.34 5.13
C THR A 55 -30.66 12.73 3.96
N VAL A 56 -29.48 12.16 4.22
CA VAL A 56 -28.72 11.43 3.20
C VAL A 56 -29.53 10.27 2.63
N VAL A 57 -30.29 9.55 3.46
CA VAL A 57 -31.14 8.44 3.00
C VAL A 57 -32.22 8.92 2.03
N GLN A 58 -32.97 9.96 2.38
CA GLN A 58 -34.00 10.53 1.49
C GLN A 58 -33.40 11.04 0.19
N TYR A 59 -32.29 11.78 0.25
CA TYR A 59 -31.66 12.31 -0.94
C TYR A 59 -31.21 11.21 -1.90
N PHE A 60 -30.60 10.12 -1.39
CA PHE A 60 -30.15 9.03 -2.23
C PHE A 60 -31.29 8.22 -2.85
N LEU A 61 -32.38 8.03 -2.10
CA LEU A 61 -33.57 7.36 -2.61
C LEU A 61 -34.27 8.18 -3.69
N GLU A 62 -34.50 9.46 -3.45
CA GLU A 62 -35.23 10.34 -4.39
C GLU A 62 -34.40 10.71 -5.62
N THR A 63 -33.10 10.96 -5.46
CA THR A 63 -32.24 11.47 -6.56
C THR A 63 -31.67 10.34 -7.41
N TYR A 64 -31.35 9.20 -6.79
CA TYR A 64 -30.65 8.10 -7.48
C TYR A 64 -31.44 6.78 -7.47
N GLY A 65 -32.62 6.72 -6.82
CA GLY A 65 -33.35 5.45 -6.64
C GLY A 65 -32.59 4.45 -5.77
N PHE A 66 -31.60 4.89 -4.98
CA PHE A 66 -30.72 4.01 -4.23
C PHE A 66 -31.17 3.88 -2.78
N ASN A 67 -31.65 2.70 -2.40
CA ASN A 67 -32.03 2.40 -1.03
C ASN A 67 -30.83 1.94 -0.20
N ILE A 68 -30.35 2.81 0.69
CA ILE A 68 -29.22 2.53 1.58
C ILE A 68 -29.62 1.49 2.63
N GLN A 69 -28.91 0.37 2.71
CA GLN A 69 -29.27 -0.73 3.63
C GLN A 69 -28.68 -0.54 5.03
N HIS A 70 -27.42 -0.13 5.11
CA HIS A 70 -26.62 0.02 6.33
C HIS A 70 -26.69 1.44 6.85
N THR A 71 -27.92 1.88 7.14
CA THR A 71 -28.19 3.26 7.56
C THR A 71 -27.59 3.62 8.93
N THR A 72 -27.15 2.63 9.70
CA THR A 72 -26.46 2.76 11.00
C THR A 72 -24.97 3.13 10.87
N LEU A 73 -24.38 2.95 9.67
CA LEU A 73 -22.99 3.30 9.42
C LEU A 73 -22.82 4.81 9.19
N PRO A 74 -21.65 5.39 9.50
CA PRO A 74 -21.37 6.78 9.17
C PRO A 74 -21.11 6.97 7.66
N CYS A 75 -21.21 8.20 7.19
CA CYS A 75 -20.83 8.57 5.83
C CYS A 75 -19.34 8.92 5.74
N LEU A 76 -18.76 8.72 4.56
CA LEU A 76 -17.48 9.31 4.17
C LEU A 76 -17.68 10.81 3.94
N GLN A 77 -16.83 11.62 4.55
CA GLN A 77 -16.76 13.05 4.26
C GLN A 77 -15.70 13.27 3.19
N VAL A 78 -16.08 13.95 2.12
CA VAL A 78 -15.21 14.29 0.98
C VAL A 78 -15.39 15.75 0.57
N GLY A 79 -14.49 16.27 -0.24
CA GLY A 79 -14.55 17.65 -0.73
C GLY A 79 -13.98 18.67 0.27
N ASN A 80 -14.47 19.91 0.19
CA ASN A 80 -14.00 21.03 1.00
C ASN A 80 -14.59 20.96 2.43
N GLN A 81 -13.84 21.42 3.44
CA GLN A 81 -14.34 21.51 4.81
C GLN A 81 -15.51 22.50 4.94
N GLN A 82 -15.53 23.56 4.14
CA GLN A 82 -16.60 24.58 4.16
C GLN A 82 -17.91 24.09 3.51
N ARG A 83 -17.82 23.19 2.52
CA ARG A 83 -18.97 22.57 1.85
C ARG A 83 -18.71 21.06 1.73
N PRO A 84 -18.88 20.31 2.83
CA PRO A 84 -18.60 18.89 2.85
C PRO A 84 -19.64 18.13 2.04
N ASN A 85 -19.18 17.14 1.28
CA ASN A 85 -20.04 16.16 0.65
C ASN A 85 -20.04 14.88 1.49
N TYR A 86 -21.23 14.33 1.72
CA TYR A 86 -21.42 13.10 2.48
C TYR A 86 -21.74 11.95 1.52
N LEU A 87 -20.92 10.91 1.55
CA LEU A 87 -21.10 9.72 0.73
C LEU A 87 -21.32 8.50 1.64
N PRO A 88 -22.47 7.81 1.54
CA PRO A 88 -22.66 6.51 2.18
C PRO A 88 -21.55 5.53 1.75
N MET A 89 -21.05 4.70 2.67
CA MET A 89 -19.96 3.78 2.34
C MET A 89 -20.33 2.77 1.25
N GLU A 90 -21.61 2.40 1.15
CA GLU A 90 -22.14 1.46 0.14
C GLU A 90 -21.93 1.92 -1.31
N VAL A 91 -21.89 3.23 -1.52
CA VAL A 91 -21.79 3.80 -2.86
C VAL A 91 -20.36 4.19 -3.22
N CYS A 92 -19.37 3.69 -2.47
CA CYS A 92 -17.95 4.02 -2.64
C CYS A 92 -17.09 2.77 -2.81
N LYS A 93 -16.29 2.73 -3.88
CA LYS A 93 -15.24 1.73 -4.10
C LYS A 93 -13.87 2.38 -3.94
N ILE A 94 -12.94 1.74 -3.25
CA ILE A 94 -11.54 2.23 -3.18
C ILE A 94 -10.93 2.15 -4.58
N VAL A 95 -10.33 3.26 -5.03
CA VAL A 95 -9.66 3.32 -6.34
C VAL A 95 -8.44 2.39 -6.32
N GLU A 96 -8.26 1.62 -7.38
CA GLU A 96 -7.15 0.67 -7.53
C GLU A 96 -5.80 1.38 -7.75
N GLY A 97 -4.69 0.67 -7.56
CA GLY A 97 -3.33 1.20 -7.77
C GLY A 97 -2.84 2.23 -6.75
N GLN A 98 -3.56 2.42 -5.63
CA GLN A 98 -3.13 3.36 -4.59
C GLN A 98 -2.07 2.73 -3.67
N ARG A 99 -0.87 3.34 -3.64
CA ARG A 99 0.19 2.96 -2.69
C ARG A 99 -0.26 3.18 -1.25
N TYR A 100 -0.07 2.17 -0.40
CA TYR A 100 -0.25 2.30 1.04
C TYR A 100 0.96 2.97 1.69
N SER A 101 0.77 4.15 2.29
CA SER A 101 1.87 4.96 2.86
C SER A 101 1.93 4.97 4.39
N LYS A 102 1.05 4.25 5.08
CA LYS A 102 1.03 4.21 6.55
C LYS A 102 1.94 3.10 7.07
N ARG A 103 2.36 3.20 8.33
CA ARG A 103 3.15 2.15 8.98
C ARG A 103 2.33 0.87 9.08
N LEU A 104 2.92 -0.24 8.66
CA LEU A 104 2.37 -1.57 8.78
C LEU A 104 2.52 -2.08 10.21
N ASN A 105 1.58 -2.92 10.66
CA ASN A 105 1.71 -3.61 11.95
C ASN A 105 2.66 -4.83 11.82
N GLU A 106 3.07 -5.42 12.95
CA GLU A 106 4.03 -6.53 12.97
C GLU A 106 3.60 -7.75 12.15
N LYS A 107 2.30 -8.07 12.15
CA LYS A 107 1.76 -9.17 11.36
C LYS A 107 1.88 -8.88 9.86
N GLN A 108 1.56 -7.65 9.44
CA GLN A 108 1.69 -7.19 8.07
C GLN A 108 3.15 -7.12 7.61
N ILE A 109 4.06 -6.66 8.47
CA ILE A 109 5.50 -6.65 8.20
C ILE A 109 6.02 -8.08 8.03
N THR A 110 5.67 -8.98 8.95
CA THR A 110 6.07 -10.40 8.87
C THR A 110 5.54 -11.05 7.58
N ALA A 111 4.28 -10.79 7.21
CA ALA A 111 3.72 -11.27 5.95
C ALA A 111 4.45 -10.71 4.73
N LEU A 112 4.79 -9.41 4.75
CA LEU A 112 5.56 -8.78 3.70
C LEU A 112 6.95 -9.41 3.57
N LEU A 113 7.67 -9.60 4.68
CA LEU A 113 9.00 -10.22 4.70
C LEU A 113 8.98 -11.64 4.15
N LYS A 114 7.95 -12.44 4.49
CA LYS A 114 7.78 -13.79 3.94
C LYS A 114 7.69 -13.80 2.41
N VAL A 115 7.12 -12.76 1.82
CA VAL A 115 6.97 -12.64 0.36
C VAL A 115 8.21 -12.02 -0.28
N THR A 116 8.83 -11.02 0.36
CA THR A 116 9.92 -10.25 -0.26
C THR A 116 11.31 -10.85 -0.04
N CYS A 117 11.52 -11.62 1.04
CA CYS A 117 12.79 -12.28 1.35
C CYS A 117 12.95 -13.59 0.57
N GLN A 118 13.14 -13.48 -0.74
CA GLN A 118 13.36 -14.61 -1.64
C GLN A 118 14.85 -14.96 -1.74
N ARG A 119 15.15 -16.25 -1.96
CA ARG A 119 16.50 -16.71 -2.28
C ARG A 119 16.95 -16.17 -3.64
N PRO A 120 18.25 -15.93 -3.87
CA PRO A 120 18.74 -15.38 -5.13
C PRO A 120 18.25 -16.11 -6.38
N GLN A 121 18.25 -17.45 -6.37
CA GLN A 121 17.80 -18.27 -7.51
C GLN A 121 16.31 -18.06 -7.85
N GLU A 122 15.43 -18.00 -6.84
CA GLU A 122 14.00 -17.75 -7.07
C GLU A 122 13.77 -16.33 -7.59
N ARG A 123 14.49 -15.34 -7.02
CA ARG A 123 14.42 -13.96 -7.48
C ARG A 123 14.88 -13.80 -8.92
N GLU A 124 15.97 -14.46 -9.31
CA GLU A 124 16.47 -14.48 -10.68
C GLU A 124 15.41 -15.04 -11.65
N LYS A 125 14.77 -16.16 -11.29
CA LYS A 125 13.68 -16.74 -12.06
C LYS A 125 12.49 -15.79 -12.20
N ASP A 126 12.06 -15.15 -11.11
CA ASP A 126 10.94 -14.20 -11.13
C ASP A 126 11.23 -12.99 -12.03
N ILE A 127 12.48 -12.48 -12.02
CA ILE A 127 12.92 -11.39 -12.89
C ILE A 127 12.82 -11.83 -14.35
N LEU A 128 13.38 -12.97 -14.72
CA LEU A 128 13.35 -13.49 -16.10
C LEU A 128 11.91 -13.71 -16.56
N GLN A 129 11.06 -14.31 -15.72
CA GLN A 129 9.65 -14.52 -16.03
C GLN A 129 8.92 -13.19 -16.24
N THR A 130 9.21 -12.17 -15.45
CA THR A 130 8.63 -10.83 -15.61
C THR A 130 9.06 -10.18 -16.92
N VAL A 131 10.34 -10.29 -17.29
CA VAL A 131 10.85 -9.74 -18.56
C VAL A 131 10.17 -10.41 -19.76
N HIS A 132 10.07 -11.74 -19.76
CA HIS A 132 9.36 -12.48 -20.82
C HIS A 132 7.87 -12.14 -20.86
N HIS A 133 7.21 -12.05 -19.71
CA HIS A 133 5.78 -11.71 -19.64
C HIS A 133 5.49 -10.31 -20.20
N ASN A 134 6.39 -9.36 -19.95
CA ASN A 134 6.23 -7.99 -20.42
C ASN A 134 6.49 -7.83 -21.93
N ALA A 135 7.07 -8.84 -22.59
CA ALA A 135 7.29 -8.90 -24.04
C ALA A 135 7.82 -7.58 -24.62
N TYR A 136 8.84 -6.99 -23.98
CA TYR A 136 9.31 -5.65 -24.30
C TYR A 136 9.76 -5.46 -25.76
N TYR A 137 10.09 -6.54 -26.46
CA TYR A 137 10.41 -6.52 -27.89
C TYR A 137 9.20 -6.17 -28.77
N GLU A 138 7.98 -6.34 -28.27
CA GLU A 138 6.71 -5.98 -28.94
C GLU A 138 6.22 -4.57 -28.57
N ASP A 139 6.92 -3.86 -27.67
CA ASP A 139 6.50 -2.53 -27.25
C ASP A 139 6.64 -1.53 -28.43
N PRO A 140 5.55 -0.89 -28.88
CA PRO A 140 5.56 -0.05 -30.06
C PRO A 140 6.43 1.19 -29.90
N TYR A 141 6.53 1.73 -28.67
CA TYR A 141 7.37 2.88 -28.39
C TYR A 141 8.85 2.47 -28.36
N ALA A 142 9.20 1.34 -27.75
CA ALA A 142 10.57 0.84 -27.75
C ALA A 142 11.07 0.63 -29.20
N GLN A 143 10.23 0.06 -30.07
CA GLN A 143 10.55 -0.11 -31.49
C GLN A 143 10.73 1.22 -32.23
N GLU A 144 9.84 2.20 -31.99
CA GLU A 144 9.93 3.55 -32.58
C GLU A 144 11.26 4.24 -32.24
N PHE A 145 11.73 4.10 -31.00
CA PHE A 145 13.01 4.65 -30.54
C PHE A 145 14.22 3.74 -30.83
N GLY A 146 14.04 2.60 -31.51
CA GLY A 146 15.11 1.64 -31.82
C GLY A 146 15.72 0.95 -30.58
N ILE A 147 15.01 0.95 -29.45
CA ILE A 147 15.44 0.34 -28.19
C ILE A 147 15.21 -1.17 -28.29
N LYS A 148 16.25 -1.95 -27.98
CA LYS A 148 16.18 -3.41 -27.89
C LYS A 148 16.55 -3.86 -26.49
N ILE A 149 15.74 -4.74 -25.93
CA ILE A 149 15.92 -5.29 -24.59
C ILE A 149 16.27 -6.76 -24.73
N ASP A 150 17.42 -7.16 -24.18
CA ASP A 150 17.81 -8.57 -24.09
C ASP A 150 17.01 -9.24 -22.97
N GLU A 151 16.58 -10.48 -23.19
CA GLU A 151 15.84 -11.27 -22.21
C GLU A 151 16.77 -12.01 -21.24
N ARG A 152 18.08 -11.99 -21.49
CA ARG A 152 19.09 -12.63 -20.65
C ARG A 152 19.67 -11.66 -19.63
N LEU A 153 20.05 -12.17 -18.46
CA LEU A 153 20.81 -11.39 -17.49
C LEU A 153 22.21 -11.10 -18.01
N ALA A 154 22.70 -9.88 -17.73
CA ALA A 154 24.05 -9.49 -18.06
C ALA A 154 25.07 -10.32 -17.25
N SER A 155 26.05 -10.90 -17.94
CA SER A 155 27.14 -11.63 -17.31
C SER A 155 28.31 -10.71 -17.01
N VAL A 156 28.89 -10.86 -15.82
CA VAL A 156 30.01 -10.03 -15.35
C VAL A 156 31.03 -10.94 -14.67
N GLU A 157 32.31 -10.76 -15.01
CA GLU A 157 33.41 -11.44 -14.33
C GLU A 157 33.62 -10.83 -12.94
N ALA A 158 33.58 -11.68 -11.90
CA ALA A 158 33.76 -11.28 -10.51
C ALA A 158 34.91 -12.05 -9.85
N ARG A 159 35.47 -11.46 -8.79
CA ARG A 159 36.56 -12.06 -7.99
C ARG A 159 36.15 -12.15 -6.53
N VAL A 160 36.40 -13.29 -5.90
CA VAL A 160 36.23 -13.45 -4.44
C VAL A 160 37.57 -13.19 -3.77
N LEU A 161 37.69 -12.08 -3.05
CA LEU A 161 38.92 -11.74 -2.34
C LEU A 161 39.12 -12.67 -1.12
N PRO A 162 40.36 -13.09 -0.83
CA PRO A 162 40.64 -13.84 0.39
C PRO A 162 40.31 -13.00 1.63
N PRO A 163 39.70 -13.59 2.67
CA PRO A 163 39.38 -12.85 3.88
C PRO A 163 40.66 -12.47 4.64
N PRO A 164 40.68 -11.29 5.32
CA PRO A 164 41.81 -10.93 6.16
C PRO A 164 41.87 -11.82 7.41
N ARG A 165 43.07 -12.06 7.93
CA ARG A 165 43.23 -12.66 9.26
C ARG A 165 42.88 -11.64 10.33
N LEU A 166 42.02 -12.04 11.26
CA LEU A 166 41.67 -11.23 12.43
C LEU A 166 42.54 -11.66 13.60
N LYS A 167 43.31 -10.74 14.16
CA LYS A 167 44.16 -10.98 15.34
C LYS A 167 43.43 -10.51 16.61
N TYR A 168 43.63 -11.24 17.71
CA TYR A 168 43.05 -11.03 19.04
C TYR A 168 44.15 -10.99 20.11
N HIS A 169 43.78 -10.63 21.34
CA HIS A 169 44.74 -10.50 22.44
C HIS A 169 45.39 -11.85 22.79
N ASP A 170 46.69 -11.82 23.10
CA ASP A 170 47.51 -13.03 23.32
C ASP A 170 47.12 -13.85 24.55
N SER A 171 46.34 -13.28 25.47
CA SER A 171 45.80 -13.96 26.64
C SER A 171 44.51 -14.75 26.36
N GLY A 172 44.00 -14.69 25.13
CA GLY A 172 42.93 -15.57 24.65
C GLY A 172 43.47 -16.97 24.30
N ARG A 173 42.58 -17.97 24.32
CA ARG A 173 42.91 -19.34 23.90
C ARG A 173 43.12 -19.44 22.38
N GLU A 174 42.39 -18.62 21.63
CA GLU A 174 42.61 -18.38 20.20
C GLU A 174 43.06 -16.92 19.99
N LYS A 175 44.18 -16.76 19.29
CA LYS A 175 44.84 -15.45 19.07
C LYS A 175 44.60 -14.89 17.68
N ASP A 176 44.13 -15.73 16.77
CA ASP A 176 43.80 -15.35 15.41
C ASP A 176 42.66 -16.21 14.86
N VAL A 177 41.94 -15.68 13.89
CA VAL A 177 40.91 -16.39 13.15
C VAL A 177 40.89 -15.92 11.70
N LEU A 178 40.74 -16.87 10.78
CA LEU A 178 40.44 -16.59 9.39
C LEU A 178 38.92 -16.72 9.19
N PRO A 179 38.20 -15.63 8.89
CA PRO A 179 36.76 -15.69 8.63
C PRO A 179 36.43 -16.67 7.52
N ARG A 180 35.31 -17.38 7.66
CA ARG A 180 34.79 -18.28 6.62
C ARG A 180 33.45 -17.72 6.15
N ILE A 181 33.29 -17.55 4.83
CA ILE A 181 32.05 -17.03 4.23
C ILE A 181 31.62 -15.69 4.88
N GLY A 182 32.60 -14.83 5.17
CA GLY A 182 32.37 -13.52 5.80
C GLY A 182 31.94 -13.58 7.28
N GLN A 183 32.03 -14.73 7.94
CA GLN A 183 31.59 -14.91 9.33
C GLN A 183 32.74 -15.39 10.25
N TRP A 184 32.67 -14.94 11.50
CA TRP A 184 33.49 -15.40 12.62
C TRP A 184 32.75 -15.17 13.95
N ASN A 185 33.20 -15.79 15.03
CA ASN A 185 32.66 -15.56 16.37
C ASN A 185 33.78 -15.28 17.38
N MET A 186 33.39 -14.82 18.58
CA MET A 186 34.30 -14.45 19.67
C MET A 186 34.62 -15.60 20.63
N MET A 187 34.15 -16.83 20.36
CA MET A 187 34.42 -17.96 21.27
C MET A 187 35.94 -18.16 21.38
N ASN A 188 36.41 -18.39 22.61
CA ASN A 188 37.82 -18.59 22.98
C ASN A 188 38.77 -17.41 22.70
N LYS A 189 38.27 -16.25 22.26
CA LYS A 189 39.06 -15.06 21.91
C LYS A 189 38.90 -13.99 22.97
N ARG A 190 39.99 -13.27 23.28
CA ARG A 190 39.93 -12.07 24.12
C ARG A 190 40.09 -10.84 23.25
N LYS A 191 39.24 -9.83 23.51
CA LYS A 191 39.40 -8.50 22.92
C LYS A 191 40.79 -7.96 23.28
N TRP A 192 41.37 -7.20 22.35
CA TRP A 192 42.56 -6.40 22.59
C TRP A 192 42.43 -5.54 23.83
#